data_AF-A0A1I6LW11-F1
#
_entry.id   AF-A0A1I6LW11-F1
#
_cell.length_a   1.000
_cell.length_b   1.000
_cell.length_c   1.000
_cell.angle_alpha   90.00
_cell.angle_beta   90.00
_cell.angle_gamma   90.00
#
_symmetry.space_group_name_H-M   'P 1'
#
loop_
_entity.id
_entity.type
_entity.pdbx_description
1 polymer ?
#
loop_
_entity_poly.entity_id
_entity_poly.type
_entity_poly.pdbx_seq_one_letter_code
_entity_poly.pdbx_strand_id
1 'polypeptide(L)'
;MNELEWHRQMRALREPVSPRRDLWPDIAAALDADAGVQTPTARASRRQAWLLAAGFAGLSLLAGSLNLQLQRTQHPAAPATDLASVDHWKPTDPRLAGAAVELDAARMELQQAIQQAPHSPALQRLLDRTEKRQLQLRQMENQAG
;
A
#
# COMPACT_ATOMS: atom_id res chain seq x y z
N MET A 1 -1.91 21.72 15.99
CA MET A 1 -1.42 22.08 14.63
C MET A 1 -2.62 22.43 13.78
N ASN A 2 -2.59 23.56 13.07
CA ASN A 2 -3.72 24.06 12.29
C ASN A 2 -3.67 23.50 10.85
N GLU A 3 -4.81 23.19 10.21
CA GLU A 3 -4.89 22.64 8.85
C GLU A 3 -4.17 23.52 7.82
N LEU A 4 -4.24 24.83 8.03
CA LEU A 4 -3.56 25.82 7.19
C LEU A 4 -2.03 25.70 7.24
N GLU A 5 -1.45 25.29 8.36
CA GLU A 5 -0.02 25.04 8.50
C GLU A 5 0.39 23.80 7.72
N TRP A 6 -0.41 22.73 7.79
CA TRP A 6 -0.21 21.52 7.01
C TRP A 6 -0.22 21.79 5.51
N HIS A 7 -1.18 22.58 5.02
CA HIS A 7 -1.28 22.94 3.61
C HIS A 7 -0.13 23.85 3.14
N ARG A 8 0.49 24.63 4.03
CA ARG A 8 1.72 25.38 3.71
C ARG A 8 2.93 24.45 3.65
N GLN A 9 3.06 23.52 4.59
CA GLN A 9 4.14 22.54 4.62
C GLN A 9 4.13 21.63 3.39
N MET A 10 2.96 21.11 3.02
CA MET A 10 2.78 20.30 1.82
C MET A 10 3.14 21.05 0.52
N ARG A 11 2.94 22.37 0.49
CA ARG A 11 3.36 23.20 -0.66
C ARG A 11 4.87 23.42 -0.68
N ALA A 12 5.49 23.66 0.48
CA ALA A 12 6.95 23.84 0.58
C ALA A 12 7.73 22.57 0.17
N LEU A 13 7.20 21.37 0.46
CA LEU A 13 7.81 20.11 0.03
C LEU A 13 7.79 19.89 -1.50
N ARG A 14 6.93 20.61 -2.22
CA ARG A 14 6.78 20.47 -3.68
C ARG A 14 7.76 21.35 -4.46
N GLU A 15 8.56 22.18 -3.78
CA GLU A 15 9.57 22.99 -4.44
C GLU A 15 10.75 22.13 -4.91
N PRO A 16 11.28 22.40 -6.12
CA PRO A 16 12.45 21.70 -6.62
C PRO A 16 13.67 22.06 -5.76
N VAL A 17 14.19 21.07 -5.04
CA VAL A 17 15.44 21.22 -4.28
C VAL A 17 16.60 20.85 -5.19
N SER A 18 17.43 21.83 -5.55
CA SER A 18 18.69 21.58 -6.25
C SER A 18 19.74 21.02 -5.26
N PRO A 19 20.43 19.93 -5.58
CA PRO A 19 21.50 19.42 -4.74
C PRO A 19 22.62 20.45 -4.61
N ARG A 20 23.21 20.57 -3.40
CA ARG A 20 24.26 21.56 -3.10
C ARG A 20 25.55 21.36 -3.90
N ARG A 21 25.80 20.14 -4.38
CA ARG A 21 26.98 19.78 -5.16
C ARG A 21 26.58 18.78 -6.23
N ASP A 22 27.26 18.85 -7.37
CA ASP A 22 27.20 17.81 -8.37
C ASP A 22 27.81 16.51 -7.83
N LEU A 23 27.04 15.43 -7.88
CA LEU A 23 27.45 14.10 -7.42
C LEU A 23 27.97 13.24 -8.57
N TRP A 24 27.82 13.68 -9.82
CA TRP A 24 28.24 12.94 -11.00
C TRP A 24 29.73 12.58 -11.00
N PRO A 25 30.66 13.46 -10.58
CA PRO A 25 32.09 13.13 -10.53
C PRO A 25 32.40 12.00 -9.54
N ASP A 26 31.73 12.00 -8.39
CA ASP A 26 31.92 10.97 -7.35
C ASP A 26 31.35 9.62 -7.82
N ILE A 27 30.20 9.64 -8.51
CA ILE A 27 29.58 8.43 -9.09
C ILE A 27 30.47 7.87 -10.21
N ALA A 28 30.99 8.71 -11.10
CA ALA A 28 31.91 8.29 -12.16
C ALA A 28 33.17 7.65 -11.57
N ALA A 29 33.78 8.28 -10.56
CA ALA A 29 34.94 7.73 -9.87
C ALA A 29 34.63 6.38 -9.18
N ALA A 30 33.45 6.21 -8.60
CA ALA A 30 33.02 4.94 -7.99
C ALA A 30 32.83 3.83 -9.04
N LEU A 31 32.25 4.15 -10.20
CA LEU A 31 32.07 3.20 -11.31
C LEU A 31 33.41 2.79 -11.93
N ASP A 32 34.34 3.74 -12.08
CA ASP A 32 35.70 3.47 -12.57
C ASP A 32 36.53 2.66 -11.57
N ALA A 33 36.33 2.88 -10.26
CA ALA A 33 36.96 2.09 -9.21
C ALA A 33 36.45 0.64 -9.17
N ASP A 34 35.21 0.40 -9.57
CA ASP A 34 34.64 -0.95 -9.70
C ASP A 34 35.17 -1.68 -10.96
N ALA A 35 35.49 -0.91 -12.02
CA ALA A 35 36.09 -1.41 -13.26
C ALA A 35 37.59 -1.76 -13.14
N GLY A 36 38.29 -1.12 -12.21
CA GLY A 36 39.68 -1.43 -11.89
C GLY A 36 39.80 -2.58 -10.91
N VAL A 37 39.89 -3.82 -11.44
CA VAL A 37 40.26 -5.08 -10.74
C VAL A 37 40.22 -4.95 -9.22
N GLN A 38 39.07 -5.28 -8.64
CA GLN A 38 38.95 -5.53 -7.21
C GLN A 38 39.94 -6.64 -6.83
N THR A 39 41.12 -6.26 -6.34
CA THR A 39 41.80 -7.15 -5.41
C THR A 39 41.01 -7.03 -4.12
N PRO A 40 40.35 -8.12 -3.66
CA PRO A 40 39.62 -8.05 -2.42
C PRO A 40 40.67 -7.83 -1.33
N THR A 41 40.73 -6.62 -0.78
CA THR A 41 41.36 -6.42 0.52
C THR A 41 40.52 -7.21 1.50
N ALA A 42 40.94 -8.46 1.72
CA ALA A 42 40.35 -9.42 2.62
C ALA A 42 40.50 -8.93 4.07
N ARG A 43 39.65 -7.97 4.45
CA ARG A 43 39.36 -7.65 5.85
C ARG A 43 38.00 -6.98 6.03
N ALA A 44 37.04 -7.25 5.15
CA ALA A 44 35.63 -7.08 5.54
C ALA A 44 35.34 -8.09 6.65
N SER A 45 35.25 -7.58 7.88
CA SER A 45 35.21 -8.39 9.10
C SER A 45 34.09 -9.44 9.02
N ARG A 46 34.35 -10.66 9.49
CA ARG A 46 33.31 -11.72 9.63
C ARG A 46 32.03 -11.22 10.31
N ARG A 47 32.13 -10.16 11.14
CA ARG A 47 31.00 -9.49 11.77
C ARG A 47 30.08 -8.80 10.76
N GLN A 48 30.61 -8.20 9.71
CA GLN A 48 29.84 -7.53 8.66
C GLN A 48 29.09 -8.53 7.79
N ALA A 49 29.69 -9.68 7.49
CA ALA A 49 29.01 -10.81 6.85
C ALA A 49 27.88 -11.38 7.72
N TRP A 50 28.09 -11.46 9.05
CA TRP A 50 27.04 -11.89 9.99
C TRP A 50 25.90 -10.87 10.12
N LEU A 51 26.20 -9.57 10.08
CA LEU A 51 25.18 -8.53 10.11
C LEU A 51 24.35 -8.51 8.82
N LEU A 52 24.97 -8.73 7.66
CA LEU A 52 24.27 -8.88 6.39
C LEU A 52 23.40 -10.15 6.37
N ALA A 53 23.92 -11.27 6.86
CA ALA A 53 23.15 -12.52 6.97
C ALA A 53 21.98 -12.39 7.96
N ALA A 54 22.17 -11.73 9.10
CA ALA A 54 21.11 -11.46 10.08
C ALA A 54 20.07 -10.49 9.52
N GLY A 55 20.49 -9.49 8.76
CA GLY A 55 19.58 -8.59 8.03
C GLY A 55 18.73 -9.34 7.01
N PHE A 56 19.35 -10.20 6.19
CA PHE A 56 18.63 -11.02 5.21
C PHE A 56 17.65 -12.01 5.86
N ALA A 57 18.06 -12.65 6.96
CA ALA A 57 17.20 -13.55 7.72
C ALA A 57 16.01 -12.81 8.35
N GLY A 58 16.25 -11.63 8.93
CA GLY A 58 15.21 -10.77 9.49
C GLY A 58 14.22 -10.28 8.44
N LEU A 59 14.70 -9.81 7.28
CA LEU A 59 13.86 -9.40 6.15
C LEU A 59 13.07 -10.59 5.57
N SER A 60 13.65 -11.78 5.50
CA SER A 60 12.96 -12.98 5.00
C SER A 60 11.88 -13.47 5.98
N LEU A 61 12.15 -13.42 7.29
CA LEU A 61 11.15 -13.73 8.32
C LEU A 61 10.04 -12.67 8.37
N LEU A 62 10.36 -11.39 8.17
CA LEU A 62 9.38 -10.31 8.13
C LEU A 62 8.51 -10.41 6.87
N ALA A 63 9.11 -10.61 5.70
CA ALA A 63 8.39 -10.82 4.45
C ALA A 63 7.56 -12.11 4.49
N GLY A 64 8.10 -13.20 5.04
CA GLY A 64 7.39 -14.46 5.21
C GLY A 64 6.24 -14.37 6.20
N SER A 65 6.41 -13.68 7.33
CA SER A 65 5.36 -13.51 8.34
C SER A 65 4.25 -12.57 7.86
N LEU A 66 4.56 -11.49 7.13
CA LEU A 66 3.55 -10.69 6.45
C LEU A 66 2.81 -11.51 5.41
N ASN A 67 3.52 -12.28 4.57
CA ASN A 67 2.88 -13.09 3.54
C ASN A 67 1.95 -14.16 4.16
N LEU A 68 2.36 -14.81 5.25
CA LEU A 68 1.52 -15.74 6.01
C LEU A 68 0.33 -15.07 6.69
N GLN A 69 0.49 -13.84 7.21
CA GLN A 69 -0.62 -13.06 7.76
C GLN A 69 -1.62 -12.66 6.67
N LEU A 70 -1.13 -12.18 5.52
CA LEU A 70 -1.96 -11.86 4.36
C LEU A 70 -2.67 -13.11 3.83
N GLN A 71 -1.99 -14.25 3.74
CA GLN A 71 -2.60 -15.53 3.34
C GLN A 71 -3.63 -16.03 4.37
N ARG A 72 -3.38 -15.86 5.68
CA ARG A 72 -4.39 -16.17 6.71
C ARG A 72 -5.61 -15.28 6.64
N THR A 73 -5.46 -14.02 6.25
CA THR A 73 -6.61 -13.15 5.96
C THR A 73 -7.25 -13.43 4.60
N GLN A 74 -6.54 -14.07 3.66
CA GLN A 74 -7.03 -14.43 2.32
C GLN A 74 -7.59 -15.85 2.21
N HIS A 75 -7.48 -16.67 3.26
CA HIS A 75 -8.06 -18.01 3.30
C HIS A 75 -9.15 -18.11 4.38
N PRO A 76 -10.31 -17.46 4.21
CA PRO A 76 -11.53 -18.16 4.59
C PRO A 76 -11.68 -19.32 3.61
N ALA A 77 -11.86 -20.53 4.14
CA ALA A 77 -12.32 -21.66 3.36
C ALA A 77 -13.48 -21.20 2.46
N ALA A 78 -13.33 -21.38 1.15
CA ALA A 78 -14.44 -21.24 0.24
C ALA A 78 -15.52 -22.24 0.65
N PRO A 79 -16.76 -21.82 0.95
CA PRO A 79 -17.87 -22.57 0.43
C PRO A 79 -17.96 -22.28 -1.07
N ALA A 80 -18.36 -23.33 -1.78
CA ALA A 80 -18.72 -23.39 -3.17
C ALA A 80 -19.40 -22.12 -3.69
N THR A 81 -19.18 -21.85 -4.98
CA THR A 81 -20.08 -21.19 -5.91
C THR A 81 -21.41 -20.74 -5.30
N ASP A 82 -21.39 -19.59 -4.66
CA ASP A 82 -22.54 -18.72 -4.64
C ASP A 82 -22.11 -17.52 -5.45
N LEU A 83 -22.87 -17.19 -6.49
CA LEU A 83 -23.04 -15.81 -6.90
C LEU A 83 -23.72 -15.09 -5.73
N ALA A 84 -22.98 -15.01 -4.62
CA ALA A 84 -23.44 -14.63 -3.30
C ALA A 84 -24.03 -13.26 -3.49
N SER A 85 -25.34 -13.23 -3.35
CA SER A 85 -26.21 -12.08 -3.45
C SER A 85 -25.39 -10.85 -3.10
N VAL A 86 -25.12 -10.02 -4.11
CA VAL A 86 -24.49 -8.71 -3.92
C VAL A 86 -25.38 -8.02 -2.90
N ASP A 87 -24.95 -8.07 -1.64
CA ASP A 87 -25.83 -7.79 -0.52
C ASP A 87 -26.01 -6.27 -0.52
N HIS A 88 -27.06 -5.85 -1.22
CA HIS A 88 -27.35 -4.47 -1.57
C HIS A 88 -27.91 -3.83 -0.31
N TRP A 89 -26.99 -3.36 0.54
CA TRP A 89 -27.36 -2.73 1.80
C TRP A 89 -28.18 -1.48 1.54
N LYS A 90 -29.39 -1.46 2.09
CA LYS A 90 -30.32 -0.35 2.01
C LYS A 90 -30.51 0.23 3.41
N PRO A 91 -30.00 1.44 3.69
CA PRO A 91 -30.12 2.05 5.00
C PRO A 91 -31.57 2.44 5.30
N THR A 92 -31.91 2.37 6.58
CA THR A 92 -33.20 2.75 7.18
C THR A 92 -33.31 4.28 7.29
N ASP A 93 -32.18 4.97 7.50
CA ASP A 93 -32.13 6.43 7.51
C ASP A 93 -32.20 7.00 6.06
N PRO A 94 -33.25 7.79 5.71
CA PRO A 94 -33.37 8.37 4.38
C PRO A 94 -32.23 9.33 4.02
N ARG A 95 -31.52 9.89 5.01
CA ARG A 95 -30.37 10.78 4.78
C ARG A 95 -29.16 10.02 4.23
N LEU A 96 -29.05 8.72 4.52
CA LEU A 96 -27.97 7.86 4.07
C LEU A 96 -28.31 7.11 2.77
N ALA A 97 -29.58 7.11 2.36
CA ALA A 97 -30.06 6.36 1.20
C ALA A 97 -29.36 6.74 -0.11
N GLY A 98 -29.15 8.04 -0.37
CA GLY A 98 -28.45 8.50 -1.58
C GLY A 98 -26.99 8.04 -1.62
N ALA A 99 -26.27 8.21 -0.50
CA ALA A 99 -24.87 7.79 -0.40
C ALA A 99 -24.71 6.27 -0.53
N ALA A 100 -25.67 5.49 -0.01
CA ALA A 100 -25.65 4.03 -0.14
C ALA A 100 -25.79 3.58 -1.60
N VAL A 101 -26.68 4.20 -2.37
CA VAL A 101 -26.87 3.90 -3.81
C VAL A 101 -25.62 4.27 -4.61
N GLU A 102 -25.04 5.44 -4.38
CA GLU A 102 -23.82 5.87 -5.08
C GLU A 102 -22.62 4.98 -4.78
N LEU A 103 -22.44 4.59 -3.51
CA LEU A 103 -21.33 3.71 -3.12
C LEU A 103 -21.49 2.30 -3.68
N ASP A 104 -22.71 1.79 -3.79
CA ASP A 104 -22.94 0.47 -4.37
C ASP A 104 -22.68 0.49 -5.89
N ALA A 105 -23.11 1.53 -6.59
CA ALA A 105 -22.78 1.73 -8.00
C ALA A 105 -21.27 1.82 -8.23
N ALA A 106 -20.56 2.62 -7.42
CA ALA A 106 -19.11 2.74 -7.48
C ALA A 106 -18.41 1.39 -7.20
N ARG A 107 -18.94 0.57 -6.28
CA ARG A 107 -18.42 -0.76 -6.01
C ARG A 107 -18.57 -1.68 -7.22
N MET A 108 -19.73 -1.69 -7.87
CA MET A 108 -19.97 -2.48 -9.08
C MET A 108 -19.01 -2.07 -10.22
N GLU A 109 -18.83 -0.77 -10.45
CA GLU A 109 -17.90 -0.27 -11.47
C GLU A 109 -16.45 -0.65 -11.16
N LEU A 110 -16.03 -0.57 -9.89
CA LEU A 110 -14.68 -0.97 -9.48
C LEU A 110 -14.46 -2.47 -9.64
N GLN A 111 -15.45 -3.30 -9.31
CA GLN A 111 -15.38 -4.74 -9.51
C GLN A 111 -15.25 -5.07 -11.01
N GLN A 112 -16.02 -4.40 -11.86
CA GLN A 112 -15.91 -4.55 -13.30
C GLN A 112 -14.55 -4.09 -13.84
N ALA A 113 -14.03 -2.95 -13.37
CA ALA A 113 -12.70 -2.47 -13.73
C ALA A 113 -11.58 -3.42 -13.29
N ILE A 114 -11.72 -4.07 -12.12
CA ILE A 114 -10.79 -5.09 -11.64
C ILE A 114 -10.83 -6.34 -12.51
N GLN A 115 -11.99 -6.76 -13.01
CA GLN A 115 -12.08 -7.87 -13.96
C GLN A 115 -11.28 -7.58 -15.23
N GLN A 116 -11.28 -6.32 -15.70
CA GLN A 116 -10.51 -5.89 -16.87
C GLN A 116 -9.01 -5.72 -16.58
N ALA A 117 -8.65 -5.31 -15.36
CA ALA A 117 -7.27 -5.04 -14.95
C ALA A 117 -6.95 -5.67 -13.57
N PRO A 118 -6.85 -7.02 -13.48
CA PRO A 118 -6.76 -7.73 -12.21
C PRO A 118 -5.47 -7.42 -11.43
N HIS A 119 -4.41 -7.04 -12.14
CA HIS A 119 -3.10 -6.74 -11.56
C HIS A 119 -2.92 -5.27 -11.18
N SER A 120 -3.97 -4.44 -11.21
CA SER A 120 -3.87 -3.04 -10.81
C SER A 120 -3.99 -2.88 -9.28
N PRO A 121 -2.89 -2.60 -8.56
CA PRO A 121 -2.96 -2.40 -7.11
C PRO A 121 -3.73 -1.13 -6.74
N ALA A 122 -3.85 -0.16 -7.65
CA ALA A 122 -4.60 1.06 -7.43
C ALA A 122 -6.11 0.80 -7.33
N LEU A 123 -6.66 -0.06 -8.19
CA LEU A 123 -8.07 -0.43 -8.18
C LEU A 123 -8.43 -1.22 -6.92
N GLN A 124 -7.57 -2.15 -6.51
CA GLN A 124 -7.76 -2.92 -5.27
C GLN A 124 -7.78 -2.02 -4.03
N ARG A 125 -6.86 -1.06 -3.93
CA ARG A 125 -6.85 -0.07 -2.84
C ARG A 125 -8.06 0.86 -2.88
N LEU A 126 -8.59 1.14 -4.05
CA LEU A 126 -9.78 1.98 -4.20
C LEU A 126 -11.04 1.22 -3.79
N LEU A 127 -11.14 -0.06 -4.13
CA LEU A 127 -12.20 -0.95 -3.66
C LEU A 127 -12.21 -1.06 -2.13
N ASP A 128 -11.06 -1.38 -1.51
CA ASP A 128 -10.94 -1.50 -0.05
C ASP A 128 -11.33 -0.18 0.68
N ARG A 129 -10.95 0.98 0.13
CA ARG A 129 -11.39 2.28 0.67
C ARG A 129 -12.90 2.49 0.54
N THR A 130 -13.51 2.03 -0.54
CA THR A 130 -14.95 2.16 -0.78
C THR A 130 -15.73 1.28 0.19
N GLU A 131 -15.26 0.04 0.43
CA GLU A 131 -15.84 -0.87 1.42
C GLU A 131 -15.73 -0.32 2.84
N LYS A 132 -14.57 0.26 3.21
CA LYS A 132 -14.40 0.93 4.51
C LYS A 132 -15.39 2.08 4.71
N ARG A 133 -15.65 2.89 3.67
CA ARG A 133 -16.66 3.96 3.72
C ARG A 133 -18.07 3.40 3.90
N GLN A 134 -18.41 2.32 3.20
CA GLN A 134 -19.70 1.66 3.36
C GLN A 134 -19.90 1.12 4.78
N LEU A 135 -18.86 0.51 5.37
CA LEU A 135 -18.88 0.07 6.77
C LEU A 135 -19.05 1.23 7.74
N GLN A 136 -18.36 2.35 7.50
CA GLN A 136 -18.50 3.55 8.33
C GLN A 136 -19.93 4.10 8.29
N LEU A 137 -20.57 4.15 7.12
CA LEU A 137 -21.96 4.60 7.02
C LEU A 137 -22.92 3.65 7.73
N ARG A 138 -22.71 2.33 7.65
CA ARG A 138 -23.46 1.33 8.44
C ARG A 138 -23.32 1.55 9.94
N GLN A 139 -22.12 1.88 10.41
CA GLN A 139 -21.89 2.20 11.82
C GLN A 139 -22.60 3.47 12.25
N MET A 140 -22.64 4.49 11.39
CA MET A 140 -23.38 5.73 11.64
C MET A 140 -24.89 5.47 11.71
N GLU A 141 -25.44 4.63 10.82
CA GLU A 141 -26.84 4.20 10.87
C GLU A 141 -27.16 3.51 12.21
N ASN A 142 -26.33 2.56 12.63
CA ASN A 142 -26.51 1.82 13.89
C ASN A 142 -26.41 2.72 15.14
N GLN A 143 -25.78 3.89 15.05
CA GLN A 143 -25.68 4.86 16.14
C GLN A 143 -26.81 5.90 16.11
N ALA A 144 -27.50 6.06 14.98
CA ALA A 144 -28.54 7.04 14.76
C ALA A 144 -29.97 6.49 14.92
N GLY A 145 -30.13 5.15 14.94
CA GLY A 145 -31.38 4.45 15.28
C GLY A 145 -31.47 4.09 16.75
#